data_AF-A0A6P0T2N9-F1
#
_entry.id   AF-A0A6P0T2N9-F1
#
_cell.length_a   1.000
_cell.length_b   1.000
_cell.length_c   1.000
_cell.angle_alpha   90.00
_cell.angle_beta   90.00
_cell.angle_gamma   90.00
#
_symmetry.space_group_name_H-M   'P 1'
#
loop_
_entity.id
_entity.type
_entity.pdbx_description
1 polymer ?
#
loop_
_entity_poly.entity_id
_entity_poly.type
_entity_poly.pdbx_seq_one_letter_code
_entity_poly.pdbx_strand_id
1 'polypeptide(L)'
;MTRAQITDTLSIGDGCPLTLIGGPCVIESEDFTLKMAEEIHKVCDRLNIPFIFKSSFDKANRTSINSFRGQTLDTGLDILQKVKQKVGVPVLTDIHESHQAATVAEVVDVLQIPAFLCRQTDLLIAAAATGRAINVKKGQFLAPWDMKHVVTKLEAGGAKNILLTERGTSFGYNTLV
;
A
#
# COMPACT_ATOMS: atom_id res chain seq x y z
N MET A 1 -6.93 -9.16 -20.65
CA MET A 1 -7.42 -9.08 -19.27
C MET A 1 -6.26 -8.69 -18.38
N THR A 2 -6.41 -7.64 -17.58
CA THR A 2 -5.35 -7.12 -16.71
C THR A 2 -5.59 -7.64 -15.29
N ARG A 3 -4.63 -8.40 -14.75
CA ARG A 3 -4.67 -8.94 -13.38
C ARG A 3 -3.32 -8.72 -12.71
N ALA A 4 -3.35 -8.33 -11.45
CA ALA A 4 -2.20 -8.31 -10.57
C ALA A 4 -2.31 -9.46 -9.57
N GLN A 5 -1.31 -10.34 -9.56
CA GLN A 5 -1.19 -11.39 -8.56
C GLN A 5 -0.59 -10.81 -7.28
N ILE A 6 -1.29 -10.94 -6.16
CA ILE A 6 -0.86 -10.42 -4.85
C ILE A 6 -0.21 -11.53 -4.03
N THR A 7 -0.85 -12.69 -3.99
CA THR A 7 -0.33 -13.93 -3.40
C THR A 7 -0.67 -15.10 -4.32
N ASP A 8 -0.30 -16.33 -3.93
CA ASP A 8 -0.67 -17.54 -4.67
C ASP A 8 -2.19 -17.77 -4.75
N THR A 9 -2.93 -17.22 -3.81
CA THR A 9 -4.39 -17.41 -3.68
C THR A 9 -5.21 -16.14 -3.93
N LEU A 10 -4.57 -14.97 -4.05
CA LEU A 10 -5.24 -13.69 -4.25
C LEU A 10 -4.74 -12.97 -5.50
N SER A 11 -5.68 -12.63 -6.39
CA SER A 11 -5.46 -11.76 -7.54
C SER A 11 -6.50 -10.65 -7.60
N ILE A 12 -6.10 -9.47 -8.08
CA ILE A 12 -6.96 -8.30 -8.27
C ILE A 12 -7.00 -7.94 -9.75
N GLY A 13 -8.18 -7.66 -10.29
CA GLY A 13 -8.36 -7.23 -11.69
C GLY A 13 -9.54 -7.92 -12.38
N ASP A 14 -9.45 -8.05 -13.69
CA ASP A 14 -10.56 -8.50 -14.54
C ASP A 14 -11.09 -9.89 -14.13
N GLY A 15 -12.38 -9.98 -13.82
CA GLY A 15 -13.04 -11.23 -13.44
C GLY A 15 -12.73 -11.72 -12.01
N CYS A 16 -12.04 -10.93 -11.20
CA CYS A 16 -11.88 -11.16 -9.76
C CYS A 16 -12.96 -10.38 -8.98
N PRO A 17 -13.42 -10.87 -7.81
CA PRO A 17 -14.30 -10.10 -6.93
C PRO A 17 -13.59 -8.85 -6.40
N LEU A 18 -14.37 -7.85 -5.98
CA LEU A 18 -13.84 -6.65 -5.34
C LEU A 18 -13.05 -7.03 -4.08
N THR A 19 -11.78 -6.62 -4.02
CA THR A 19 -10.90 -6.83 -2.86
C THR A 19 -10.90 -5.57 -1.99
N LEU A 20 -11.07 -5.73 -0.67
CA LEU A 20 -10.89 -4.66 0.29
C LEU A 20 -9.41 -4.52 0.66
N ILE A 21 -8.86 -3.33 0.44
CA ILE A 21 -7.59 -2.91 1.06
C ILE A 21 -7.95 -1.99 2.23
N GLY A 22 -7.78 -2.46 3.47
CA GLY A 22 -8.33 -1.77 4.64
C GLY A 22 -7.55 -1.98 5.94
N GLY A 23 -7.65 -1.03 6.85
CA GLY A 23 -6.97 -1.05 8.14
C GLY A 23 -6.76 0.37 8.70
N PRO A 24 -6.11 0.51 9.86
CA PRO A 24 -5.86 1.80 10.47
C PRO A 24 -4.90 2.67 9.62
N CYS A 25 -4.95 3.99 9.85
CA CYS A 25 -4.15 4.93 9.07
C CYS A 25 -2.64 4.73 9.27
N VAL A 26 -2.25 4.49 10.52
CA VAL A 26 -0.87 4.35 11.01
C VAL A 26 -0.82 3.25 12.07
N ILE A 27 0.32 2.60 12.22
CA ILE A 27 0.56 1.64 13.29
C ILE A 27 0.77 2.41 14.59
N GLU A 28 -0.16 2.25 15.53
CA GLU A 28 -0.13 2.91 16.84
C GLU A 28 0.46 1.99 17.91
N SER A 29 -0.01 0.75 17.98
CA SER A 29 0.53 -0.31 18.84
C SER A 29 0.27 -1.70 18.25
N GLU A 30 0.95 -2.74 18.75
CA GLU A 30 0.74 -4.12 18.32
C GLU A 30 -0.71 -4.56 18.58
N ASP A 31 -1.17 -4.45 19.83
CA ASP A 31 -2.50 -4.90 20.25
C ASP A 31 -3.62 -4.25 19.43
N PHE A 32 -3.51 -2.94 19.19
CA PHE A 32 -4.48 -2.22 18.38
C PHE A 32 -4.46 -2.70 16.92
N THR A 33 -3.27 -2.88 16.35
CA THR A 33 -3.11 -3.28 14.95
C THR A 33 -3.65 -4.69 14.72
N LEU A 34 -3.34 -5.64 15.62
CA LEU A 34 -3.86 -7.01 15.56
C LEU A 34 -5.37 -7.04 15.72
N LYS A 35 -5.91 -6.32 16.72
CA LYS A 35 -7.37 -6.25 16.93
C LYS A 35 -8.09 -5.70 15.70
N MET A 36 -7.57 -4.64 15.08
CA MET A 36 -8.15 -4.10 13.85
C MET A 36 -8.09 -5.09 12.70
N ALA A 37 -6.97 -5.80 12.53
CA ALA A 37 -6.83 -6.81 11.49
C ALA A 37 -7.84 -7.96 11.67
N GLU A 38 -7.96 -8.48 12.89
CA GLU A 38 -8.89 -9.57 13.23
C GLU A 38 -10.35 -9.17 12.99
N GLU A 39 -10.78 -8.02 13.50
CA GLU A 39 -12.18 -7.60 13.39
C GLU A 39 -12.58 -7.29 11.94
N ILE A 40 -11.71 -6.63 11.17
CA ILE A 40 -11.96 -6.40 9.74
C ILE A 40 -11.99 -7.73 8.98
N HIS A 41 -11.04 -8.64 9.27
CA HIS A 41 -10.99 -9.95 8.62
C HIS A 41 -12.27 -10.76 8.89
N LYS A 42 -12.76 -10.82 10.14
CA LYS A 42 -14.03 -11.51 10.48
C LYS A 42 -15.21 -10.99 9.66
N VAL A 43 -15.28 -9.67 9.44
CA VAL A 43 -16.35 -9.07 8.63
C VAL A 43 -16.18 -9.45 7.15
N CYS A 44 -14.96 -9.37 6.62
CA CYS A 44 -14.67 -9.71 5.23
C CYS A 44 -14.93 -11.18 4.94
N ASP A 45 -14.52 -12.08 5.83
CA ASP A 45 -14.72 -13.53 5.75
C ASP A 45 -16.21 -13.88 5.70
N ARG A 46 -17.00 -13.34 6.65
CA ARG A 46 -18.46 -13.52 6.66
C ARG A 46 -19.15 -13.05 5.38
N LEU A 47 -18.61 -12.03 4.72
CA LEU A 47 -19.15 -11.47 3.48
C LEU A 47 -18.50 -12.05 2.21
N ASN A 48 -17.55 -12.97 2.35
CA ASN A 48 -16.73 -13.51 1.25
C ASN A 48 -16.03 -12.41 0.41
N ILE A 49 -15.54 -11.37 1.07
CA ILE A 49 -14.77 -10.27 0.44
C ILE A 49 -13.28 -10.55 0.65
N PRO A 50 -12.46 -10.67 -0.41
CA PRO A 50 -11.01 -10.76 -0.24
C PRO A 50 -10.46 -9.52 0.46
N PHE A 51 -9.47 -9.71 1.32
CA PHE A 51 -8.97 -8.67 2.21
C PHE A 51 -7.45 -8.60 2.21
N ILE A 52 -6.93 -7.37 2.11
CA ILE A 52 -5.53 -7.02 2.34
C ILE A 52 -5.50 -6.02 3.49
N PHE A 53 -4.79 -6.37 4.56
CA PHE A 53 -4.63 -5.47 5.70
C PHE A 53 -3.65 -4.35 5.35
N LYS A 54 -4.05 -3.10 5.57
CA LYS A 54 -3.23 -1.92 5.31
C LYS A 54 -2.97 -1.15 6.60
N SER A 55 -1.70 -0.83 6.86
CA SER A 55 -1.32 0.22 7.81
C SER A 55 0.04 0.82 7.45
N SER A 56 0.28 2.08 7.83
CA SER A 56 1.55 2.78 7.58
C SER A 56 2.43 2.67 8.82
N PHE A 57 3.70 2.29 8.67
CA PHE A 57 4.66 2.38 9.79
C PHE A 57 5.05 3.84 10.09
N ASP A 58 5.14 4.69 9.06
CA ASP A 58 5.48 6.11 9.16
C ASP A 58 4.49 7.00 8.39
N LYS A 59 4.28 8.22 8.87
CA LYS A 59 3.57 9.31 8.21
C LYS A 59 4.57 10.41 7.86
N ALA A 60 5.35 10.23 6.79
CA ALA A 60 6.41 11.18 6.39
C ALA A 60 5.91 12.53 5.86
N ASN A 61 4.59 12.73 5.76
CA ASN A 61 3.97 13.88 5.13
C ASN A 61 3.02 14.65 6.07
N ARG A 62 3.21 14.54 7.39
CA ARG A 62 2.46 15.37 8.34
C ARG A 62 2.79 16.84 8.12
N THR A 63 1.78 17.70 8.22
CA THR A 63 1.96 19.16 8.08
C THR A 63 2.85 19.75 9.19
N SER A 64 2.84 19.16 10.38
CA SER A 64 3.61 19.61 11.54
C SER A 64 4.63 18.56 11.97
N ILE A 65 5.84 19.01 12.31
CA ILE A 65 6.93 18.17 12.81
C ILE A 65 6.62 17.52 14.15
N ASN A 66 5.74 18.13 14.96
CA ASN A 66 5.37 17.64 16.30
C ASN A 66 4.24 16.58 16.25
N SER A 67 3.75 16.27 15.05
CA SER A 67 2.71 15.27 14.88
C SER A 67 3.27 13.86 15.08
N PHE A 68 2.51 13.00 15.77
CA PHE A 68 2.80 11.57 15.81
C PHE A 68 2.94 10.99 14.40
N ARG A 69 4.01 10.23 14.16
CA ARG A 69 4.32 9.69 12.84
C ARG A 69 4.12 8.18 12.72
N GLY A 70 3.91 7.47 13.82
CA GLY A 70 3.88 6.02 13.83
C GLY A 70 5.07 5.45 14.58
N GLN A 71 5.36 4.19 14.28
CA GLN A 71 6.47 3.45 14.87
C GLN A 71 7.73 3.60 14.03
N THR A 72 8.86 3.10 14.54
CA THR A 72 10.05 2.93 13.69
C THR A 72 9.77 1.91 12.59
N LEU A 73 10.60 1.93 11.53
CA LEU A 73 10.51 0.96 10.45
C LEU A 73 10.51 -0.49 10.97
N ASP A 74 11.52 -0.84 11.79
CA ASP A 74 11.69 -2.20 12.31
C ASP A 74 10.50 -2.65 13.16
N THR A 75 10.06 -1.82 14.10
CA THR A 75 8.89 -2.12 14.96
C THR A 75 7.62 -2.24 14.12
N GLY A 76 7.42 -1.36 13.14
CA GLY A 76 6.27 -1.43 12.23
C GLY A 76 6.24 -2.71 11.40
N LEU A 77 7.40 -3.14 10.89
CA LEU A 77 7.53 -4.37 10.13
C LEU A 77 7.32 -5.62 10.99
N ASP A 78 7.84 -5.66 12.21
CA ASP A 78 7.57 -6.75 13.16
C ASP A 78 6.06 -6.89 13.44
N ILE A 79 5.36 -5.78 13.66
CA ILE A 79 3.91 -5.79 13.88
C ILE A 79 3.17 -6.29 12.63
N LEU A 80 3.53 -5.84 11.43
CA LEU A 80 2.91 -6.33 10.18
C LEU A 80 3.19 -7.82 9.94
N GLN A 81 4.39 -8.29 10.29
CA GLN A 81 4.74 -9.71 10.22
C GLN A 81 3.87 -10.55 11.16
N LYS A 82 3.59 -10.05 12.38
CA LYS A 82 2.66 -10.69 13.33
C LYS A 82 1.22 -10.70 12.82
N VAL A 83 0.76 -9.64 12.13
CA VAL A 83 -0.56 -9.64 11.46
C VAL A 83 -0.65 -10.78 10.45
N LYS A 84 0.36 -10.97 9.59
CA LYS A 84 0.38 -12.08 8.64
C LYS A 84 0.30 -13.45 9.33
N GLN A 85 1.09 -13.64 10.39
CA GLN A 85 1.17 -14.91 11.10
C GLN A 85 -0.09 -15.25 11.90
N LYS A 86 -0.66 -14.27 12.61
CA LYS A 86 -1.78 -14.49 13.53
C LYS A 86 -3.13 -14.44 12.83
N VAL A 87 -3.30 -13.55 11.84
CA VAL A 87 -4.58 -13.33 11.15
C VAL A 87 -4.63 -14.03 9.79
N GLY A 88 -3.47 -14.32 9.18
CA GLY A 88 -3.42 -15.06 7.91
C GLY A 88 -3.81 -14.24 6.68
N VAL A 89 -3.70 -12.91 6.75
CA VAL A 89 -4.07 -11.99 5.65
C VAL A 89 -2.84 -11.36 5.00
N PRO A 90 -2.86 -11.09 3.69
CA PRO A 90 -1.83 -10.29 3.04
C PRO A 90 -1.77 -8.88 3.63
N VAL A 91 -0.59 -8.27 3.64
CA VAL A 91 -0.38 -6.93 4.19
C VAL A 91 0.20 -5.96 3.16
N LEU A 92 -0.18 -4.69 3.30
CA LEU A 92 0.27 -3.58 2.48
C LEU A 92 0.72 -2.41 3.35
N THR A 93 1.89 -1.85 3.05
CA THR A 93 2.37 -0.60 3.66
C THR A 93 3.00 0.32 2.60
N ASP A 94 3.05 1.62 2.90
CA ASP A 94 3.71 2.62 2.06
C ASP A 94 5.16 2.85 2.42
N ILE A 95 5.99 3.05 1.39
CA ILE A 95 7.40 3.46 1.52
C ILE A 95 7.58 4.92 1.10
N HIS A 96 8.52 5.59 1.74
CA HIS A 96 8.77 7.02 1.57
C HIS A 96 10.14 7.30 0.95
N GLU A 97 11.08 6.36 1.07
CA GLU A 97 12.44 6.47 0.57
C GLU A 97 12.85 5.18 -0.14
N SER A 98 13.66 5.29 -1.20
CA SER A 98 14.02 4.16 -2.06
C SER A 98 14.74 3.04 -1.30
N HIS A 99 15.57 3.39 -0.31
CA HIS A 99 16.29 2.39 0.49
C HIS A 99 15.36 1.51 1.35
N GLN A 100 14.12 1.95 1.60
CA GLN A 100 13.16 1.20 2.42
C GLN A 100 12.57 0.01 1.64
N ALA A 101 12.61 0.06 0.31
CA ALA A 101 11.89 -0.87 -0.55
C ALA A 101 12.27 -2.33 -0.28
N ALA A 102 13.57 -2.65 -0.24
CA ALA A 102 14.06 -4.01 -0.06
C ALA A 102 13.63 -4.59 1.30
N THR A 103 13.92 -3.89 2.40
CA THR A 103 13.59 -4.34 3.76
C THR A 103 12.08 -4.48 3.97
N VAL A 104 11.29 -3.52 3.50
CA VAL A 104 9.82 -3.60 3.63
C VAL A 104 9.25 -4.75 2.81
N ALA A 105 9.81 -5.00 1.62
CA ALA A 105 9.40 -6.12 0.76
C ALA A 105 9.70 -7.50 1.35
N GLU A 106 10.58 -7.64 2.34
CA GLU A 106 10.77 -8.93 3.02
C GLU A 106 9.49 -9.37 3.76
N VAL A 107 8.73 -8.40 4.27
CA VAL A 107 7.53 -8.66 5.08
C VAL A 107 6.24 -8.54 4.27
N VAL A 108 6.08 -7.45 3.50
CA VAL A 108 4.78 -7.11 2.91
C VAL A 108 4.52 -7.79 1.57
N ASP A 109 3.24 -7.97 1.23
CA ASP A 109 2.81 -8.55 -0.04
C ASP A 109 2.64 -7.46 -1.11
N VAL A 110 2.30 -6.24 -0.67
CA VAL A 110 2.14 -5.07 -1.54
C VAL A 110 2.90 -3.87 -0.98
N LEU A 111 3.76 -3.27 -1.81
CA LEU A 111 4.36 -1.98 -1.53
C LEU A 111 3.48 -0.87 -2.09
N GLN A 112 3.28 0.20 -1.32
CA GLN A 112 2.51 1.35 -1.78
C GLN A 112 3.37 2.60 -1.96
N ILE A 113 3.16 3.27 -3.08
CA ILE A 113 3.80 4.55 -3.41
C ILE A 113 2.86 5.69 -3.02
N PRO A 114 3.26 6.60 -2.10
CA PRO A 114 2.45 7.74 -1.70
C PRO A 114 2.13 8.68 -2.86
N ALA A 115 0.97 9.32 -2.79
CA ALA A 115 0.48 10.23 -3.84
C ALA A 115 1.45 11.38 -4.17
N PHE A 116 2.12 11.95 -3.16
CA PHE A 116 3.12 13.01 -3.39
C PHE A 116 4.41 12.51 -4.06
N LEU A 117 4.68 11.21 -3.98
CA LEU A 117 5.90 10.58 -4.48
C LEU A 117 5.66 9.75 -5.76
N CYS A 118 4.44 9.75 -6.30
CA CYS A 118 4.03 8.91 -7.42
C CYS A 118 4.80 9.13 -8.74
N ARG A 119 5.62 10.19 -8.85
CA ARG A 119 6.48 10.46 -10.01
C ARG A 119 7.97 10.21 -9.76
N GLN A 120 8.39 9.95 -8.52
CA GLN A 120 9.81 9.85 -8.15
C GLN A 120 10.41 8.57 -8.75
N THR A 121 11.21 8.74 -9.80
CA THR A 121 11.72 7.62 -10.61
C THR A 121 12.47 6.61 -9.75
N ASP A 122 13.40 7.07 -8.91
CA ASP A 122 14.24 6.17 -8.12
C ASP A 122 13.43 5.36 -7.12
N LEU A 123 12.39 5.95 -6.51
CA LEU A 123 11.49 5.24 -5.61
C LEU A 123 10.68 4.17 -6.36
N LEU A 124 10.16 4.51 -7.54
CA LEU A 124 9.40 3.58 -8.38
C LEU A 124 10.27 2.40 -8.84
N ILE A 125 11.49 2.67 -9.31
CA ILE A 125 12.42 1.63 -9.76
C ILE A 125 12.86 0.75 -8.58
N ALA A 126 13.18 1.35 -7.43
CA ALA A 126 13.53 0.58 -6.22
C ALA A 126 12.38 -0.32 -5.76
N ALA A 127 11.14 0.20 -5.77
CA ALA A 127 9.96 -0.60 -5.42
C ALA A 127 9.74 -1.74 -6.42
N ALA A 128 9.82 -1.45 -7.72
CA ALA A 128 9.64 -2.43 -8.79
C ALA A 128 10.66 -3.58 -8.72
N ALA A 129 11.92 -3.28 -8.40
CA ALA A 129 13.00 -4.25 -8.29
C ALA A 129 12.79 -5.30 -7.18
N THR A 130 11.89 -5.05 -6.21
CA THR A 130 11.60 -5.99 -5.12
C THR A 130 10.78 -7.21 -5.56
N GLY A 131 10.13 -7.15 -6.73
CA GLY A 131 9.23 -8.20 -7.21
C GLY A 131 7.86 -8.27 -6.49
N ARG A 132 7.61 -7.42 -5.48
CA ARG A 132 6.29 -7.30 -4.84
C ARG A 132 5.29 -6.62 -5.75
N ALA A 133 4.00 -6.83 -5.45
CA ALA A 133 2.96 -6.04 -6.09
C ALA A 133 3.08 -4.58 -5.65
N ILE A 134 2.89 -3.65 -6.58
CA ILE A 134 3.06 -2.21 -6.34
C ILE A 134 1.72 -1.51 -6.47
N ASN A 135 1.26 -0.87 -5.39
CA ASN A 135 0.09 -0.01 -5.42
C ASN A 135 0.50 1.46 -5.49
N VAL A 136 0.16 2.16 -6.58
CA VAL A 136 0.46 3.59 -6.70
C VAL A 136 -0.78 4.40 -6.41
N LYS A 137 -0.71 5.27 -5.39
CA LYS A 137 -1.73 6.29 -5.20
C LYS A 137 -1.56 7.39 -6.23
N LYS A 138 -2.60 7.70 -7.00
CA LYS A 138 -2.58 8.82 -7.93
C LYS A 138 -2.36 10.13 -7.17
N GLY A 139 -1.42 10.95 -7.63
CA GLY A 139 -1.26 12.31 -7.13
C GLY A 139 -2.54 13.11 -7.35
N GLN A 140 -3.00 13.86 -6.36
CA GLN A 140 -4.17 14.74 -6.53
C GLN A 140 -3.98 15.83 -7.61
N PHE A 141 -2.74 16.06 -8.04
CA PHE A 141 -2.35 16.96 -9.12
C PHE A 141 -2.24 16.27 -10.49
N LEU A 142 -2.48 14.96 -10.58
CA LEU A 142 -2.36 14.20 -11.83
C LEU A 142 -3.71 13.95 -12.48
N ALA A 143 -3.73 14.14 -13.80
CA ALA A 143 -4.78 13.60 -14.65
C ALA A 143 -4.68 12.07 -14.73
N PRO A 144 -5.81 11.35 -14.91
CA PRO A 144 -5.79 9.88 -14.91
C PRO A 144 -4.91 9.28 -16.02
N TRP A 145 -4.90 9.87 -17.22
CA TRP A 145 -4.09 9.37 -18.34
C TRP A 145 -2.57 9.55 -18.15
N ASP A 146 -2.13 10.41 -17.23
CA ASP A 146 -0.70 10.59 -16.93
C ASP A 146 -0.14 9.42 -16.11
N MET A 147 -1.01 8.62 -15.46
CA MET A 147 -0.59 7.43 -14.72
C MET A 147 0.08 6.38 -15.61
N LYS A 148 -0.16 6.40 -16.94
CA LYS A 148 0.55 5.53 -17.89
C LYS A 148 2.08 5.68 -17.77
N HIS A 149 2.58 6.89 -17.52
CA HIS A 149 4.02 7.14 -17.38
C HIS A 149 4.58 6.55 -16.09
N VAL A 150 3.78 6.49 -15.02
CA VAL A 150 4.16 5.85 -13.77
C VAL A 150 4.21 4.34 -13.95
N VAL A 151 3.22 3.76 -14.64
CA VAL A 151 3.19 2.34 -15.00
C VAL A 151 4.41 1.97 -15.84
N THR A 152 4.73 2.73 -16.90
CA THR A 152 5.91 2.48 -17.74
C THR A 152 7.22 2.48 -16.94
N LYS A 153 7.37 3.38 -15.95
CA LYS A 153 8.55 3.37 -15.07
C LYS A 153 8.63 2.10 -14.23
N LEU A 154 7.50 1.67 -13.66
CA LEU A 154 7.43 0.44 -12.86
C LEU A 154 7.74 -0.80 -13.71
N GLU A 155 7.17 -0.89 -14.91
CA GLU A 155 7.44 -1.97 -15.88
C GLU A 155 8.92 -1.99 -16.28
N ALA A 156 9.52 -0.82 -16.56
CA ALA A 156 10.94 -0.70 -16.85
C ALA A 156 11.83 -1.11 -15.67
N GLY A 157 11.35 -0.93 -14.43
CA GLY A 157 11.99 -1.41 -13.21
C GLY A 157 11.73 -2.89 -12.90
N GLY A 158 10.96 -3.59 -13.73
CA GLY A 158 10.68 -5.03 -13.60
C GLY A 158 9.40 -5.40 -12.85
N ALA A 159 8.55 -4.43 -12.49
CA ALA A 159 7.28 -4.71 -11.82
C ALA A 159 6.31 -5.42 -12.79
N LYS A 160 5.69 -6.51 -12.31
CA LYS A 160 4.69 -7.27 -13.06
C LYS A 160 3.26 -7.06 -12.55
N ASN A 161 3.13 -6.80 -11.25
CA ASN A 161 1.85 -6.70 -10.56
C ASN A 161 1.67 -5.25 -10.10
N ILE A 162 0.91 -4.47 -10.86
CA ILE A 162 0.73 -3.04 -10.62
C ILE A 162 -0.75 -2.75 -10.36
N LEU A 163 -1.01 -2.07 -9.26
CA LEU A 163 -2.32 -1.53 -8.88
C LEU A 163 -2.25 0.00 -8.94
N LEU A 164 -3.35 0.62 -9.37
CA LEU A 164 -3.53 2.07 -9.34
C LEU A 164 -4.69 2.40 -8.39
N THR A 165 -4.43 3.24 -7.40
CA THR A 165 -5.44 3.68 -6.42
C THR A 165 -5.80 5.14 -6.65
N GLU A 166 -7.06 5.38 -6.99
CA GLU A 166 -7.66 6.71 -6.99
C GLU A 166 -7.80 7.24 -5.55
N ARG A 167 -7.65 8.55 -5.37
CA ARG A 167 -7.78 9.24 -4.08
C ARG A 167 -8.30 10.68 -4.20
N GLY A 168 -8.91 11.00 -5.32
CA GLY A 168 -9.45 12.30 -5.66
C GLY A 168 -8.46 13.22 -6.39
N THR A 169 -8.99 14.33 -6.90
CA THR A 169 -8.24 15.38 -7.61
C THR A 169 -8.42 16.72 -6.90
N SER A 170 -7.39 17.58 -6.93
CA SER A 170 -7.46 18.90 -6.32
C SER A 170 -8.51 19.77 -7.01
N PHE A 171 -9.41 20.35 -6.22
CA PHE A 171 -10.44 21.29 -6.69
C PHE A 171 -10.40 22.57 -5.86
N GLY A 172 -9.75 23.61 -6.38
CA GLY A 172 -9.45 24.81 -5.59
C GLY A 172 -8.38 24.55 -4.52
N TYR A 173 -8.39 25.35 -3.46
CA TYR A 173 -7.41 25.23 -2.38
C TYR A 173 -7.86 24.22 -1.32
N ASN A 174 -6.96 23.31 -0.93
CA ASN A 174 -7.11 22.36 0.18
C ASN A 174 -8.28 21.34 0.06
N THR A 175 -8.99 21.29 -1.08
CA THR A 175 -10.11 20.35 -1.29
C THR A 175 -9.72 19.25 -2.28
N LEU A 176 -10.11 18.01 -1.96
CA LEU A 176 -10.10 16.86 -2.85
C LEU A 176 -11.54 16.50 -3.21
N VAL A 177 -11.77 16.15 -4.47
CA VAL A 177 -13.04 15.59 -4.97
C VAL A 177 -12.81 14.24 -5.64
#